data_AF-A0A4Q0U764-F1
#
_entry.id   AF-A0A4Q0U764-F1
#
_cell.length_a   1.000
_cell.length_b   1.000
_cell.length_c   1.000
_cell.angle_alpha   90.00
_cell.angle_beta   90.00
_cell.angle_gamma   90.00
#
_symmetry.space_group_name_H-M   'P 1'
#
loop_
_entity.id
_entity.type
_entity.pdbx_description
1 polymer ?
#
loop_
_entity_poly.entity_id
_entity_poly.type
_entity_poly.pdbx_seq_one_letter_code
_entity_poly.pdbx_strand_id
1 'polypeptide(L)'
;MLQGGKWGDRQIVSARWISQMSMKQVDSAPAGINATQLDKETADPDWIQGYGYQDWMCRHNAYRADGARGQFIIVMPDQNAVVAMTADTPRMQDELNLVWKYVLPVLDK
;
A
#
# COMPACT_ATOMS: atom_id res chain seq x y z
N MET A 1 8.94 -6.74 -5.79
CA MET A 1 7.48 -6.58 -5.71
C MET A 1 6.82 -7.23 -6.92
N LEU A 2 6.47 -6.48 -7.99
CA LEU A 2 5.74 -6.99 -9.17
C LEU A 2 6.32 -8.28 -9.78
N GLN A 3 7.64 -8.41 -9.83
CA GLN A 3 8.32 -9.55 -10.45
C GLN A 3 8.62 -10.70 -9.46
N GLY A 4 7.82 -10.87 -8.41
CA GLY A 4 8.01 -11.96 -7.43
C GLY A 4 9.40 -11.95 -6.77
N GLY A 5 10.00 -10.76 -6.63
CA GLY A 5 11.28 -10.54 -5.94
C GLY A 5 12.52 -10.77 -6.80
N LYS A 6 12.34 -10.90 -8.13
CA LYS A 6 13.41 -10.88 -9.12
C LYS A 6 13.79 -9.46 -9.54
N TRP A 7 15.05 -9.31 -9.93
CA TRP A 7 15.58 -8.16 -10.66
C TRP A 7 16.43 -8.69 -11.82
N GLY A 8 15.92 -8.53 -13.05
CA GLY A 8 16.43 -9.28 -14.21
C GLY A 8 16.37 -10.78 -13.93
N ASP A 9 17.47 -11.49 -14.19
CA ASP A 9 17.58 -12.94 -13.97
C ASP A 9 17.89 -13.32 -12.51
N ARG A 10 18.14 -12.35 -11.63
CA ARG A 10 18.57 -12.60 -10.25
C ARG A 10 17.38 -12.57 -9.29
N GLN A 11 17.25 -13.61 -8.46
CA GLN A 11 16.34 -13.60 -7.31
C GLN A 11 16.98 -12.80 -6.14
N ILE A 12 16.33 -11.72 -5.71
CA ILE A 12 16.80 -10.90 -4.58
C ILE A 12 16.06 -11.28 -3.29
N VAL A 13 14.75 -11.48 -3.38
CA VAL A 13 13.87 -11.87 -2.26
C VAL A 13 12.97 -12.98 -2.76
N SER A 14 12.71 -14.04 -1.99
CA SER A 14 11.88 -15.17 -2.48
C SER A 14 10.48 -14.74 -2.92
N ALA A 15 9.94 -15.37 -3.95
CA ALA A 15 8.56 -15.12 -4.40
C ALA A 15 7.53 -15.39 -3.29
N ARG A 16 7.79 -16.39 -2.42
CA ARG A 16 6.97 -16.65 -1.23
C ARG A 16 6.95 -15.45 -0.29
N TRP A 17 8.09 -14.81 -0.03
CA TRP A 17 8.14 -13.62 0.81
C TRP A 17 7.34 -12.47 0.20
N ILE A 18 7.48 -12.24 -1.12
CA ILE A 18 6.66 -11.24 -1.81
C ILE A 18 5.17 -11.52 -1.66
N SER A 19 4.74 -12.77 -1.84
CA SER A 19 3.34 -13.15 -1.67
C SER A 19 2.82 -12.91 -0.25
N GLN A 20 3.65 -13.10 0.77
CA GLN A 20 3.25 -12.90 2.17
C GLN A 20 3.29 -11.43 2.60
N MET A 21 4.23 -10.64 2.08
CA MET A 21 4.30 -9.19 2.37
C MET A 21 3.19 -8.41 1.67
N SER A 22 2.76 -8.86 0.48
CA SER A 22 1.69 -8.22 -0.29
C SER A 22 0.28 -8.68 0.09
N MET A 23 0.09 -9.20 1.32
CA MET A 23 -1.22 -9.59 1.82
C MET A 23 -1.35 -9.25 3.30
N LYS A 24 -2.59 -9.12 3.77
CA LYS A 24 -2.89 -8.89 5.18
C LYS A 24 -2.44 -10.07 6.05
N GLN A 25 -1.50 -9.81 6.96
CA GLN A 25 -1.08 -10.74 8.02
C GLN A 25 -1.71 -10.36 9.36
N VAL A 26 -1.87 -9.06 9.61
CA VAL A 26 -2.48 -8.51 10.83
C VAL A 26 -3.39 -7.32 10.50
N ASP A 27 -4.32 -7.01 11.41
CA ASP A 27 -5.09 -5.76 11.35
C ASP A 27 -4.17 -4.54 11.50
N SER A 28 -4.54 -3.45 10.81
CA SER A 28 -3.85 -2.16 10.91
C SER A 28 -4.82 -1.07 11.32
N ALA A 29 -4.30 -0.01 11.94
CA ALA A 29 -5.03 1.18 12.32
C ALA A 29 -4.15 2.42 12.10
N PRO A 30 -4.75 3.62 11.98
CA PRO A 30 -4.00 4.88 11.94
C PRO A 30 -3.09 5.03 13.16
N ALA A 31 -1.99 5.76 12.97
CA ALA A 31 -1.01 5.98 14.03
C ALA A 31 -1.66 6.58 15.30
N GLY A 32 -1.30 6.04 16.46
CA GLY A 32 -1.85 6.47 17.75
C GLY A 32 -3.22 5.88 18.10
N ILE A 33 -3.82 5.06 17.22
CA ILE A 33 -5.10 4.38 17.47
C ILE A 33 -4.84 2.87 17.62
N ASN A 34 -5.35 2.26 18.69
CA ASN A 34 -5.38 0.81 18.79
C ASN A 34 -6.45 0.24 17.86
N ALA A 35 -6.11 -0.78 17.07
CA ALA A 35 -7.05 -1.43 16.15
C ALA A 35 -8.33 -1.94 16.83
N THR A 36 -8.29 -2.30 18.12
CA THR A 36 -9.47 -2.72 18.89
C THR A 36 -10.41 -1.58 19.30
N GLN A 37 -9.93 -0.34 19.23
CA GLN A 37 -10.67 0.89 19.57
C GLN A 37 -11.05 1.70 18.33
N LEU A 38 -10.73 1.18 17.16
CA LEU A 38 -10.95 1.84 15.88
C LEU A 38 -12.44 1.84 15.52
N ASP A 39 -13.02 3.02 15.38
CA ASP A 39 -14.28 3.17 14.66
C ASP A 39 -14.01 3.07 13.16
N LYS A 40 -14.47 1.97 12.55
CA LYS A 40 -14.24 1.68 11.13
C LYS A 40 -15.08 2.56 10.21
N GLU A 41 -16.16 3.18 10.69
CA GLU A 41 -17.01 4.04 9.86
C GLU A 41 -16.36 5.39 9.58
N THR A 42 -15.51 5.87 10.50
CA THR A 42 -14.85 7.17 10.41
C THR A 42 -13.35 7.08 10.10
N ALA A 43 -12.79 5.87 10.10
CA ALA A 43 -11.38 5.65 9.82
C ALA A 43 -11.00 5.92 8.36
N ASP A 44 -9.78 6.43 8.16
CA ASP A 44 -9.20 6.59 6.83
C ASP A 44 -9.08 5.21 6.14
N PRO A 45 -9.71 5.02 4.97
CA PRO A 45 -10.04 3.69 4.46
C PRO A 45 -8.82 2.85 4.06
N ASP A 46 -7.73 3.46 3.57
CA ASP A 46 -6.53 2.69 3.19
C ASP A 46 -5.67 2.30 4.40
N TRP A 47 -5.90 2.90 5.58
CA TRP A 47 -5.12 2.60 6.79
C TRP A 47 -5.62 1.38 7.56
N ILE A 48 -6.79 0.86 7.18
CA ILE A 48 -7.49 -0.22 7.88
C ILE A 48 -7.55 -1.52 7.07
N GLN A 49 -6.87 -1.57 5.92
CA GLN A 49 -6.86 -2.73 5.02
C GLN A 49 -5.95 -3.85 5.51
N GLY A 50 -5.12 -3.60 6.53
CA GLY A 50 -4.21 -4.55 7.13
C GLY A 50 -2.75 -4.27 6.81
N TYR A 51 -1.89 -5.06 7.41
CA TYR A 51 -0.44 -4.92 7.30
C TYR A 51 0.22 -6.28 7.06
N GLY A 52 1.20 -6.30 6.16
CA GLY A 52 1.94 -7.47 5.71
C GLY A 52 3.44 -7.21 5.77
N TYR A 53 4.11 -7.78 6.78
CA TYR A 53 5.54 -7.60 7.04
C TYR A 53 6.01 -6.16 7.16
N GLN A 54 6.35 -5.47 6.07
CA GLN A 54 6.85 -4.09 6.06
C GLN A 54 5.97 -3.17 5.20
N ASP A 55 4.81 -3.66 4.72
CA ASP A 55 3.89 -2.93 3.85
C ASP A 55 2.48 -2.85 4.44
N TRP A 56 1.81 -1.75 4.15
CA TRP A 56 0.37 -1.55 4.40
C TRP A 56 -0.44 -1.98 3.17
N MET A 57 -1.54 -2.68 3.40
CA MET A 57 -2.49 -2.97 2.34
C MET A 57 -3.27 -1.70 1.99
N CYS A 58 -3.78 -1.63 0.77
CA CYS A 58 -4.63 -0.55 0.28
C CYS A 58 -5.95 -1.13 -0.24
N ARG A 59 -6.88 -0.23 -0.56
CA ARG A 59 -7.99 -0.59 -1.44
C ARG A 59 -7.44 -0.96 -2.83
N HIS A 60 -8.30 -1.52 -3.68
CA HIS A 60 -7.97 -1.81 -5.08
C HIS A 60 -6.84 -2.84 -5.29
N ASN A 61 -6.74 -3.84 -4.41
CA ASN A 61 -5.70 -4.88 -4.45
C ASN A 61 -4.25 -4.33 -4.50
N ALA A 62 -4.05 -3.12 -4.00
CA ALA A 62 -2.75 -2.48 -3.92
C ALA A 62 -2.15 -2.62 -2.51
N TYR A 63 -0.85 -2.40 -2.41
CA TYR A 63 -0.13 -2.34 -1.14
C TYR A 63 0.99 -1.31 -1.24
N ARG A 64 1.45 -0.80 -0.11
CA ARG A 64 2.37 0.33 -0.08
C ARG A 64 3.38 0.24 1.06
N ALA A 65 4.57 0.78 0.78
CA ALA A 65 5.52 1.17 1.81
C ALA A 65 5.35 2.67 2.08
N ASP A 66 5.24 3.01 3.37
CA ASP A 66 4.95 4.37 3.83
C ASP A 66 6.20 4.98 4.48
N GLY A 67 6.53 6.20 4.06
CA GLY A 67 7.44 7.09 4.76
C GLY A 67 6.71 8.32 5.29
N ALA A 68 7.33 9.00 6.26
CA ALA A 68 6.72 10.14 6.92
C ALA A 68 6.32 11.24 5.92
N ARG A 69 5.15 11.84 6.14
CA ARG A 69 4.68 13.04 5.44
C ARG A 69 4.44 12.84 3.93
N GLY A 70 3.97 11.66 3.53
CA GLY A 70 3.51 11.40 2.16
C GLY A 70 4.58 10.80 1.23
N GLN A 71 5.57 10.08 1.78
CA GLN A 71 6.44 9.28 0.93
C GLN A 71 5.77 7.93 0.71
N PHE A 72 5.56 7.55 -0.55
CA PHE A 72 4.93 6.28 -0.86
C PHE A 72 5.65 5.55 -1.97
N ILE A 73 5.72 4.23 -1.82
CA ILE A 73 5.87 3.29 -2.93
C ILE A 73 4.59 2.47 -2.94
N ILE A 74 3.69 2.75 -3.88
CA ILE A 74 2.41 2.05 -4.03
C ILE A 74 2.57 1.03 -5.15
N VAL A 75 2.40 -0.25 -4.84
CA VAL A 75 2.43 -1.34 -5.82
C VAL A 75 1.00 -1.72 -6.18
N MET A 76 0.73 -1.77 -7.47
CA MET A 76 -0.58 -2.04 -8.07
C MET A 76 -0.45 -3.27 -8.98
N PRO A 77 -0.59 -4.50 -8.43
CA PRO A 77 -0.34 -5.74 -9.16
C PRO A 77 -1.25 -5.94 -10.36
N ASP A 78 -2.54 -5.62 -10.20
CA ASP A 78 -3.55 -5.80 -11.26
C ASP A 78 -3.23 -4.95 -12.49
N GLN A 79 -2.63 -3.78 -12.28
CA GLN A 79 -2.22 -2.83 -13.32
C GLN A 79 -0.74 -3.01 -13.73
N ASN A 80 -0.03 -3.97 -13.14
CA ASN A 80 1.42 -4.15 -13.27
C ASN A 80 2.21 -2.83 -13.14
N ALA A 81 1.84 -2.02 -12.14
CA ALA A 81 2.34 -0.65 -11.98
C ALA A 81 2.89 -0.39 -10.58
N VAL A 82 3.76 0.62 -10.49
CA VAL A 82 4.23 1.20 -9.22
C VAL A 82 4.11 2.71 -9.30
N VAL A 83 3.51 3.32 -8.29
CA VAL A 83 3.49 4.78 -8.10
C VAL A 83 4.46 5.14 -6.99
N ALA A 84 5.51 5.88 -7.34
CA ALA A 84 6.45 6.45 -6.37
C ALA A 84 6.08 7.91 -6.11
N MET A 85 5.87 8.27 -4.85
CA MET A 85 5.48 9.61 -4.43
C MET A 85 6.43 10.13 -3.37
N THR A 86 6.76 11.42 -3.49
CA THR A 86 7.46 12.19 -2.46
C THR A 86 6.68 13.47 -2.20
N ALA A 87 6.43 13.76 -0.94
CA ALA A 87 5.60 14.90 -0.56
C ALA A 87 6.02 15.49 0.78
N ASP A 88 5.31 16.52 1.21
CA ASP A 88 5.46 17.11 2.53
C ASP A 88 4.08 17.44 3.13
N THR A 89 3.24 16.43 3.31
CA THR A 89 1.85 16.62 3.77
C THR A 89 1.53 15.87 5.06
N PRO A 90 0.74 16.46 5.96
CA PRO A 90 0.18 15.73 7.10
C PRO A 90 -1.06 14.91 6.75
N ARG A 91 -1.67 15.11 5.56
CA ARG A 91 -2.93 14.47 5.14
C ARG A 91 -2.68 13.40 4.07
N MET A 92 -1.95 12.36 4.46
CA MET A 92 -1.51 11.27 3.59
C MET A 92 -2.64 10.47 2.92
N GLN A 93 -3.80 10.31 3.58
CA GLN A 93 -4.95 9.63 2.97
C GLN A 93 -5.50 10.36 1.73
N ASP A 94 -5.38 11.69 1.67
CA ASP A 94 -5.87 12.48 0.53
C ASP A 94 -5.01 12.21 -0.71
N GLU A 95 -3.71 11.97 -0.54
CA GLU A 95 -2.81 11.60 -1.64
C GLU A 95 -3.17 10.24 -2.23
N LEU A 96 -3.41 9.24 -1.39
CA LEU A 96 -3.88 7.93 -1.83
C LEU A 96 -5.21 8.05 -2.60
N ASN A 97 -6.14 8.87 -2.10
CA ASN A 97 -7.40 9.15 -2.80
C ASN A 97 -7.19 9.76 -4.19
N LEU A 98 -6.19 10.63 -4.36
CA LEU A 98 -5.87 11.20 -5.67
C LEU A 98 -5.30 10.15 -6.63
N VAL A 99 -4.49 9.20 -6.15
CA VAL A 99 -4.01 8.07 -6.95
C VAL A 99 -5.21 7.24 -7.44
N TRP A 100 -6.13 6.88 -6.53
CA TRP A 100 -7.32 6.12 -6.91
C TRP A 100 -8.26 6.88 -7.83
N LYS A 101 -8.35 8.20 -7.69
CA LYS A 101 -9.22 9.04 -8.51
C LYS A 101 -8.69 9.30 -9.91
N TYR A 102 -7.39 9.52 -10.07
CA TYR A 102 -6.81 10.04 -11.32
C TYR A 102 -5.82 9.08 -12.00
N VAL A 103 -5.13 8.22 -11.24
CA VAL A 103 -4.11 7.31 -11.78
C VAL A 103 -4.68 5.93 -12.07
N LEU A 104 -5.38 5.31 -11.10
CA LEU A 104 -5.96 3.97 -11.28
C LEU A 104 -6.86 3.88 -12.55
N PRO A 105 -7.80 4.81 -12.80
CA PRO A 105 -8.72 4.68 -13.94
C PRO A 105 -8.04 4.79 -15.32
N VAL A 106 -6.83 5.36 -15.41
CA VAL A 106 -6.11 5.44 -16.68
C VAL A 106 -5.25 4.21 -16.96
N LEU A 107 -4.96 3.40 -15.93
CA LEU A 107 -4.23 2.15 -16.02
C LEU A 107 -5.16 0.94 -16.23
N ASP A 108 -6.41 1.02 -15.77
CA ASP A 108 -7.44 -0.04 -15.89
C ASP A 108 -8.09 -0.13 -17.29
N LYS A 109 -7.31 -0.04 -18.37
CA LYS A 109 -7.80 -0.06 -19.76
C LYS A 109 -7.50 -1.34 -20.51
#